data_AF-A0A920DQ87-F1
#
_entry.id   AF-A0A920DQ87-F1
#
_cell.length_a   1.000
_cell.length_b   1.000
_cell.length_c   1.000
_cell.angle_alpha   90.00
_cell.angle_beta   90.00
_cell.angle_gamma   90.00
#
_symmetry.space_group_name_H-M   'P 1'
#
loop_
_entity.id
_entity.type
_entity.pdbx_description
1 polymer ?
#
loop_
_entity_poly.entity_id
_entity_poly.type
_entity_poly.pdbx_seq_one_letter_code
_entity_poly.pdbx_strand_id
1 'polypeptide(L)'
;MNLMLSKQCTEADGRGSKRAERIILRVSSKGGSAAKISTWGLDYLNSLHWLDNETLVFSGNDELNDLLVIRKQLGIFKLNVKTKEFVRVSPGGVYTSQWLQMRGKKIIYTGPPSKDFHQ
;
A
#
# COMPACT_ATOMS: atom_id res chain seq x y z
N MET A 1 15.54 -10.98 -6.23
CA MET A 1 14.37 -11.10 -5.33
C MET A 1 13.26 -10.30 -5.96
N ASN A 2 12.09 -10.90 -6.18
CA ASN A 2 11.00 -10.24 -6.90
C ASN A 2 9.81 -10.01 -5.97
N LEU A 3 9.10 -8.91 -6.18
CA LEU A 3 7.80 -8.68 -5.55
C LEU A 3 6.73 -9.01 -6.56
N MET A 4 5.67 -9.67 -6.10
CA MET A 4 4.48 -9.90 -6.90
C MET A 4 3.29 -9.31 -6.16
N LEU A 5 2.52 -8.52 -6.89
CA LEU A 5 1.25 -8.00 -6.39
C LEU A 5 0.16 -9.00 -6.77
N SER A 6 -0.60 -9.45 -5.78
CA SER A 6 -1.77 -10.29 -6.03
C SER A 6 -3.00 -9.65 -5.38
N LYS A 7 -4.14 -9.80 -6.05
CA LYS A 7 -5.43 -9.59 -5.41
C LYS A 7 -5.82 -10.91 -4.78
N GLN A 8 -6.08 -10.92 -3.49
CA GLN A 8 -6.60 -12.12 -2.83
C GLN A 8 -7.96 -11.78 -2.23
N CYS A 9 -9.00 -12.42 -2.76
CA CYS A 9 -10.31 -12.42 -2.14
C CYS A 9 -10.19 -13.29 -0.89
N THR A 10 -10.37 -12.69 0.29
CA THR A 10 -10.42 -13.46 1.54
C THR A 10 -11.90 -13.73 1.80
N GLU A 11 -12.31 -14.99 1.88
CA GLU A 11 -13.65 -15.34 2.37
C GLU A 11 -13.72 -14.93 3.84
N ALA A 12 -14.63 -14.02 4.17
CA ALA A 12 -14.93 -13.68 5.55
C ALA A 12 -15.88 -14.73 6.12
N ASP A 13 -15.65 -15.12 7.37
CA ASP A 13 -16.26 -16.22 8.13
C ASP A 13 -17.77 -16.00 8.44
N GLY A 14 -18.58 -15.77 7.40
CA GLY A 14 -20.02 -15.93 7.43
C GLY A 14 -20.85 -14.75 7.94
N ARG A 15 -20.32 -13.52 8.09
CA ARG A 15 -21.15 -12.39 8.56
C ARG A 15 -20.84 -10.97 8.06
N GLY A 16 -19.97 -10.78 7.07
CA GLY A 16 -19.66 -9.43 6.54
C GLY A 16 -19.28 -9.46 5.06
N SER A 17 -19.58 -8.36 4.35
CA SER A 17 -19.36 -8.19 2.90
C SER A 17 -18.01 -8.72 2.42
N LYS A 18 -18.05 -9.50 1.33
CA LYS A 18 -16.86 -9.99 0.62
C LYS A 18 -16.09 -8.79 0.05
N ARG A 19 -14.99 -8.38 0.67
CA ARG A 19 -14.08 -7.37 0.11
C ARG A 19 -12.81 -8.05 -0.39
N ALA A 20 -12.51 -7.88 -1.68
CA ALA A 20 -11.27 -8.36 -2.27
C ALA A 20 -10.13 -7.43 -1.82
N GLU A 21 -9.19 -7.93 -1.00
CA GLU A 21 -8.05 -7.16 -0.51
C GLU A 21 -6.90 -7.23 -1.54
N ARG A 22 -6.25 -6.09 -1.81
CA ARG A 22 -5.00 -6.10 -2.59
C ARG A 22 -3.81 -6.20 -1.64
N ILE A 23 -3.19 -7.38 -1.59
CA ILE A 23 -2.07 -7.67 -0.69
C ILE A 23 -0.73 -7.61 -1.41
N ILE A 24 0.34 -7.33 -0.66
CA ILE A 24 1.71 -7.39 -1.16
C ILE A 24 2.32 -8.73 -0.75
N LEU A 25 2.76 -9.50 -1.75
CA LEU A 25 3.45 -10.77 -1.56
C LEU A 25 4.93 -10.65 -1.93
N ARG A 26 5.79 -11.22 -1.08
CA ARG A 26 7.20 -11.42 -1.38
C ARG A 26 7.39 -12.79 -2.01
N VAL A 27 8.04 -12.84 -3.18
CA VAL A 27 8.28 -14.08 -3.92
C VAL A 27 9.77 -14.25 -4.21
N SER A 28 10.28 -15.47 -4.03
CA SER A 28 11.65 -15.78 -4.40
C SER A 28 11.79 -15.88 -5.92
N SER A 29 12.82 -15.27 -6.49
CA SER A 29 13.14 -15.43 -7.92
C SER A 29 13.66 -16.83 -8.25
N LYS A 30 13.98 -17.65 -7.24
CA LYS A 30 14.37 -19.05 -7.38
C LYS A 30 13.17 -20.02 -7.33
N GLY A 31 11.95 -19.50 -7.26
CA GLY A 31 10.75 -20.29 -6.96
C GLY A 31 10.56 -20.55 -5.46
N GLY A 32 9.35 -20.95 -5.08
CA GLY A 32 8.96 -21.25 -3.68
C GLY A 32 7.68 -20.53 -3.24
N SER A 33 7.24 -20.80 -2.01
CA SER A 33 6.01 -20.22 -1.43
C SER A 33 6.10 -18.69 -1.31
N ALA A 34 5.03 -18.01 -1.70
CA ALA A 34 4.89 -16.58 -1.51
C ALA A 34 4.61 -16.25 -0.04
N ALA A 35 5.25 -15.21 0.48
CA ALA A 35 5.04 -14.74 1.86
C ALA A 35 4.23 -13.44 1.85
N LYS A 36 3.09 -13.42 2.57
CA LYS A 36 2.33 -12.17 2.82
C LYS A 36 3.16 -11.25 3.71
N ILE A 37 3.39 -10.03 3.22
CA ILE A 37 4.16 -9.02 3.96
C ILE A 37 3.33 -7.78 4.32
N SER A 38 2.15 -7.59 3.73
CA SER A 38 1.22 -6.54 4.15
C SER A 38 0.30 -7.00 5.28
N THR A 39 0.02 -6.12 6.23
CA THR A 39 -1.00 -6.29 7.28
C THR A 39 -2.40 -6.01 6.74
N TRP A 40 -3.42 -6.48 7.47
CA TRP A 40 -4.83 -6.33 7.11
C TRP A 40 -5.24 -4.85 7.04
N GLY A 41 -6.01 -4.50 6.01
CA GLY A 41 -6.65 -3.19 5.85
C GLY A 41 -5.93 -2.19 4.96
N LEU A 42 -4.93 -2.64 4.20
CA LEU A 42 -4.15 -1.82 3.28
C LEU A 42 -4.39 -2.31 1.86
N ASP A 43 -5.44 -1.83 1.23
CA ASP A 43 -5.63 -2.06 -0.20
C ASP A 43 -4.55 -1.32 -0.98
N TYR A 44 -3.54 -2.05 -1.44
CA TYR A 44 -2.59 -1.54 -2.41
C TYR A 44 -3.33 -1.01 -3.64
N LEU A 45 -3.06 0.22 -4.08
CA LEU A 45 -3.80 0.77 -5.20
C LEU A 45 -3.02 0.84 -6.51
N ASN A 46 -1.85 1.49 -6.54
CA ASN A 46 -1.29 1.86 -7.84
C ASN A 46 0.24 1.97 -7.97
N SER A 47 0.98 2.31 -6.91
CA SER A 47 2.42 2.59 -7.05
C SER A 47 3.21 1.85 -5.98
N LEU A 48 4.23 1.08 -6.38
CA LEU A 48 5.12 0.30 -5.51
C LEU A 48 6.57 0.47 -5.95
N HIS A 49 7.42 0.95 -5.04
CA HIS A 49 8.84 1.19 -5.32
C HIS A 49 9.72 0.78 -4.15
N TRP A 50 10.93 0.30 -4.42
CA TRP A 50 11.95 0.13 -3.40
C TRP A 50 12.60 1.47 -3.06
N LEU A 51 12.60 1.84 -1.78
CA LEU A 51 13.41 2.93 -1.25
C LEU A 51 14.88 2.50 -1.12
N ASP A 52 15.06 1.30 -0.59
CA ASP A 52 16.32 0.62 -0.34
C ASP A 52 16.08 -0.90 -0.40
N ASN A 53 17.04 -1.72 0.07
CA ASN A 53 16.96 -3.18 -0.03
C ASN A 53 15.90 -3.82 0.90
N GLU A 54 15.35 -3.06 1.84
CA GLU A 54 14.47 -3.55 2.90
C GLU A 54 13.16 -2.76 2.99
N THR A 55 13.12 -1.54 2.47
CA THR A 55 11.97 -0.64 2.63
C THR A 55 11.27 -0.41 1.30
N LEU A 56 9.97 -0.70 1.27
CA LEU A 56 9.07 -0.39 0.18
C LEU A 56 8.33 0.92 0.42
N VAL A 57 8.05 1.65 -0.65
CA VAL A 57 7.16 2.81 -0.66
C VAL A 57 6.00 2.53 -1.59
N PHE A 58 4.77 2.66 -1.09
CA PHE A 58 3.59 2.41 -1.88
C PHE A 58 2.41 3.32 -1.56
N SER A 59 1.47 3.40 -2.50
CA SER A 59 0.16 4.03 -2.29
C SER A 59 -0.87 2.99 -1.89
N GLY A 60 -1.61 3.27 -0.80
CA GLY A 60 -2.64 2.37 -0.28
C GLY A 60 -3.72 3.13 0.48
N ASN A 61 -4.77 2.42 0.90
CA ASN A 61 -5.79 2.99 1.76
C ASN A 61 -5.23 3.23 3.17
N ASP A 62 -5.46 4.42 3.69
CA ASP A 62 -5.10 4.92 5.02
C ASP A 62 -6.17 4.55 6.06
N GLU A 63 -7.40 4.34 5.62
CA GLU A 63 -8.54 4.01 6.45
C GLU A 63 -9.40 2.96 5.75
N LEU A 64 -9.92 1.99 6.52
CA LEU A 64 -10.97 1.07 6.08
C LEU A 64 -12.35 1.65 6.43
N ASN A 65 -12.72 2.78 5.86
CA ASN A 65 -14.06 3.32 6.02
C ASN A 65 -14.86 3.15 4.73
N ASP A 66 -15.79 2.19 4.74
CA ASP A 66 -16.64 1.80 3.61
C ASP A 66 -17.57 2.93 3.12
N LEU A 67 -17.81 3.96 3.95
CA LEU A 67 -18.65 5.10 3.60
C LEU A 67 -17.90 6.15 2.75
N LEU A 68 -16.57 6.05 2.68
CA LEU A 68 -15.75 6.97 1.89
C LEU A 68 -15.33 6.30 0.59
N VAL A 69 -15.27 7.09 -0.47
CA VAL A 69 -14.74 6.65 -1.76
C VAL A 69 -13.28 6.23 -1.57
N ILE A 70 -12.90 5.06 -2.07
CA ILE A 70 -11.52 4.51 -1.99
C ILE A 70 -10.47 5.57 -2.34
N ARG A 71 -10.73 6.38 -3.36
CA ARG A 71 -9.82 7.44 -3.81
C ARG A 71 -9.67 8.61 -2.84
N LYS A 72 -10.51 8.76 -1.82
CA LYS A 72 -10.43 9.81 -0.77
C LYS A 72 -9.68 9.36 0.48
N GLN A 73 -9.18 8.13 0.50
CA GLN A 73 -8.51 7.54 1.65
C GLN A 73 -7.09 7.13 1.33
N LEU A 74 -6.50 7.66 0.26
CA LEU A 74 -5.18 7.20 -0.19
C LEU A 74 -4.05 7.94 0.54
N GLY A 75 -3.09 7.18 1.03
CA GLY A 75 -1.85 7.68 1.61
C GLY A 75 -0.64 7.03 0.97
N ILE A 76 0.53 7.62 1.19
CA ILE A 76 1.83 7.02 0.86
C ILE A 76 2.44 6.44 2.12
N PHE A 77 2.88 5.20 2.03
CA PHE A 77 3.39 4.43 3.15
C PHE A 77 4.77 3.86 2.89
N LYS A 78 5.51 3.64 3.97
CA LYS A 78 6.71 2.80 4.02
C LYS A 78 6.39 1.47 4.68
N LEU A 79 6.93 0.38 4.12
CA LEU A 79 6.92 -0.95 4.73
C LEU A 79 8.34 -1.50 4.74
N ASN A 80 8.88 -1.77 5.91
CA ASN A 80 10.11 -2.56 6.03
C ASN A 80 9.75 -4.05 5.93
N VAL A 81 10.27 -4.74 4.92
CA VAL A 81 9.91 -6.14 4.63
C VAL A 81 10.52 -7.16 5.59
N LYS A 82 11.51 -6.76 6.41
CA LYS A 82 12.10 -7.61 7.45
C LYS A 82 11.37 -7.44 8.77
N THR A 83 11.22 -6.20 9.25
CA THR A 83 10.59 -5.91 10.55
C THR A 83 9.07 -5.90 10.48
N LYS A 84 8.50 -5.80 9.26
CA LYS A 84 7.07 -5.55 9.01
C LYS A 84 6.58 -4.21 9.58
N GLU A 85 7.50 -3.32 9.92
CA GLU A 85 7.17 -1.96 10.37
C GLU A 85 6.51 -1.20 9.22
N PHE A 86 5.38 -0.58 9.54
CA PHE A 86 4.53 0.11 8.59
C PHE A 86 4.26 1.53 9.08
N VAL A 87 4.58 2.53 8.25
CA VAL A 87 4.48 3.94 8.64
C VAL A 87 3.96 4.77 7.47
N ARG A 88 3.00 5.66 7.75
CA ARG A 88 2.55 6.69 6.81
C ARG A 88 3.61 7.78 6.67
N VAL A 89 3.94 8.15 5.44
CA VAL A 89 4.93 9.20 5.14
C VAL A 89 4.34 10.41 4.43
N SER A 90 3.15 10.31 3.85
CA SER A 90 2.42 11.47 3.35
C SER A 90 1.66 12.17 4.49
N PRO A 91 1.49 13.50 4.46
CA PRO A 91 0.71 14.23 5.46
C PRO A 91 -0.79 13.89 5.38
N GLY A 92 -1.58 14.43 6.31
CA GLY A 92 -3.05 14.38 6.26
C GLY A 92 -3.55 15.01 4.96
N GLY A 93 -4.25 14.22 4.15
CA GLY A 93 -4.59 14.52 2.75
C GLY A 93 -4.73 13.23 1.95
N VAL A 94 -4.84 13.34 0.63
CA VAL A 94 -5.03 12.20 -0.27
C VAL A 94 -3.94 12.19 -1.32
N TYR A 95 -3.10 11.15 -1.31
CA TYR A 95 -1.93 11.06 -2.15
C TYR A 95 -1.92 9.73 -2.91
N THR A 96 -1.85 9.80 -4.23
CA THR A 96 -2.12 8.64 -5.09
C THR A 96 -0.90 8.16 -5.85
N SER A 97 0.07 9.05 -6.05
CA SER A 97 1.31 8.75 -6.74
C SER A 97 2.51 9.25 -5.96
N GLN A 98 3.61 8.54 -6.13
CA GLN A 98 4.88 8.88 -5.53
C GLN A 98 6.01 8.66 -6.53
N TRP A 99 7.04 9.47 -6.37
CA TRP A 99 8.28 9.42 -7.13
C TRP A 99 9.45 9.42 -6.15
N LEU A 100 10.45 8.58 -6.44
CA LEU A 100 11.67 8.52 -5.66
C LEU A 100 12.75 9.34 -6.36
N GLN A 101 13.28 10.35 -5.67
CA GLN A 101 14.41 11.12 -6.17
C GLN A 101 15.72 10.55 -5.61
N MET A 102 16.68 10.29 -6.51
CA MET A 102 18.08 9.88 -6.25
C MET A 102 18.27 8.90 -5.08
N ARG A 103 18.35 7.60 -5.39
CA ARG A 103 18.63 6.53 -4.40
C ARG A 103 17.75 6.59 -3.14
N GLY A 104 16.47 6.96 -3.29
CA GLY A 104 15.52 6.96 -2.19
C GLY A 104 15.74 8.04 -1.12
N LYS A 105 16.61 9.03 -1.35
CA LYS A 105 16.84 10.09 -0.35
C LYS A 105 15.62 11.00 -0.13
N LYS A 106 14.77 11.13 -1.15
CA LYS A 106 13.55 11.94 -1.06
C LYS A 106 12.39 11.22 -1.72
N ILE A 107 11.27 11.18 -1.00
CA ILE A 107 9.98 10.73 -1.53
C ILE A 107 9.21 11.99 -1.89
N ILE A 108 8.84 12.11 -3.16
CA ILE A 108 7.94 13.13 -3.66
C ILE A 108 6.58 12.44 -3.83
N TYR A 109 5.52 13.05 -3.33
CA TYR A 109 4.16 12.54 -3.47
C TYR A 109 3.25 13.64 -3.99
N THR A 110 2.26 13.25 -4.79
CA THR A 110 1.31 14.19 -5.39
C THR A 110 -0.12 13.78 -5.09
N GLY A 111 -0.95 14.79 -4.84
CA GLY A 111 -2.35 14.62 -4.52
C GLY A 111 -2.88 15.82 -3.73
N PRO A 112 -4.20 15.92 -3.55
CA PRO A 112 -4.79 17.01 -2.81
C PRO A 112 -4.41 16.93 -1.32
N PRO A 113 -4.01 18.07 -0.71
CA PRO A 113 -3.63 18.12 0.71
C PRO A 113 -4.83 18.01 1.66
N SER A 114 -6.06 17.97 1.14
CA SER A 114 -7.28 17.77 1.92
C SER A 114 -8.06 16.56 1.40
N LYS A 115 -8.89 15.95 2.27
CA LYS A 115 -9.88 14.93 1.88
C LYS A 115 -11.17 15.57 1.31
N ASP A 116 -11.37 16.87 1.56
CA ASP A 116 -12.55 17.66 1.17
C ASP A 116 -12.43 18.27 -0.23
N PHE A 117 -11.95 17.50 -1.20
CA PHE A 117 -12.00 17.92 -2.59
C PHE A 117 -13.29 17.42 -3.25
N HIS A 118 -13.87 18.30 -4.07
CA HIS A 118 -14.96 17.97 -4.97
C HIS A 118 -14.33 17.48 -6.29
N GLN A 119 -14.59 16.22 -6.64
CA GLN A 119 -14.26 15.63 -7.94
C GLN A 119 -15.55 15.28 -8.64
#